data_AF-F8U080-F1
#
_entry.id   AF-F8U080-F1
#
_cell.length_a   1.000
_cell.length_b   1.000
_cell.length_c   1.000
_cell.angle_alpha   90.00
_cell.angle_beta   90.00
_cell.angle_gamma   90.00
#
_symmetry.space_group_name_H-M   'P 1'
#
loop_
_entity.id
_entity.type
_entity.pdbx_description
1 polymer ?
#
loop_
_entity_poly.entity_id
_entity_poly.type
_entity_poly.pdbx_seq_one_letter_code
_entity_poly.pdbx_strand_id
1 'polypeptide(L)'
;MVKNGFSPGRSLLFVSWDGGDFGNVGATEWLEGYLSMLHLKAVAYFSLDQGIMGDDVLSAFSNPLLVDLLDAAIIQVEHPRRAGHTIFSRAEREGGSWRIMKPLYLNSGAYSFSAFAGVPAMELRFTEERAYPFVNTPLDTTSRLQEVLGGRLGVTGRSLGELVGEMVLRLAHDHILPLRIDSYAQAVLQFSAQLNKHSAELQSRGLSPQWVFSARGDYSRAAETLQRAIDNSDLHDPTTARFYNTRIMRVEYYFLSQYVSVVETPFRHVIHGRGDHTLSALAEHLALLTSDPEHFDEKRFRRQLAFFTWTLQGAANALTGDVWSIHNTYTFTH
;
A
#
# COMPACT_ATOMS: atom_id res chain seq x y z
N MET A 1 -1.90 -15.10 -24.34
CA MET A 1 -2.72 -15.69 -23.27
C MET A 1 -4.00 -16.31 -23.81
N VAL A 2 -5.04 -15.53 -24.14
CA VAL A 2 -6.38 -16.07 -24.49
C VAL A 2 -6.37 -17.00 -25.72
N LYS A 3 -5.68 -16.62 -26.81
CA LYS A 3 -5.54 -17.47 -28.02
C LYS A 3 -4.86 -18.82 -27.75
N ASN A 4 -4.10 -18.93 -26.65
CA ASN A 4 -3.38 -20.14 -26.25
C ASN A 4 -4.14 -20.91 -25.15
N GLY A 5 -5.43 -20.62 -24.93
CA GLY A 5 -6.28 -21.32 -23.96
C GLY A 5 -6.15 -20.86 -22.50
N PHE A 6 -5.33 -19.85 -22.21
CA PHE A 6 -5.23 -19.32 -20.84
C PHE A 6 -6.42 -18.42 -20.51
N SER A 7 -7.13 -18.75 -19.44
CA SER A 7 -8.21 -17.93 -18.86
C SER A 7 -7.86 -17.53 -17.43
N PRO A 8 -7.74 -16.23 -17.11
CA PRO A 8 -7.47 -15.79 -15.75
C PRO A 8 -8.69 -16.04 -14.84
N GLY A 9 -8.45 -16.36 -13.56
CA GLY A 9 -9.50 -16.54 -12.56
C GLY A 9 -10.12 -15.21 -12.08
N ARG A 10 -9.41 -14.10 -12.29
CA ARG A 10 -9.89 -12.73 -12.03
C ARG A 10 -9.75 -11.88 -13.29
N SER A 11 -10.66 -10.92 -13.48
CA SER A 11 -10.64 -10.04 -14.65
C SER A 11 -9.42 -9.12 -14.66
N LEU A 12 -8.88 -8.88 -15.84
CA LEU A 12 -7.82 -7.90 -16.08
C LEU A 12 -8.43 -6.68 -16.77
N LEU A 13 -8.19 -5.49 -16.22
CA LEU A 13 -8.64 -4.22 -16.78
C LEU A 13 -7.40 -3.40 -17.15
N PHE A 14 -7.26 -3.08 -18.44
CA PHE A 14 -6.24 -2.18 -18.95
C PHE A 14 -6.88 -0.83 -19.23
N VAL A 15 -6.32 0.23 -18.67
CA VAL A 15 -6.87 1.58 -18.80
C VAL A 15 -5.76 2.53 -19.22
N SER A 16 -6.07 3.41 -20.18
CA SER A 16 -5.25 4.55 -20.55
C SER A 16 -5.96 5.79 -20.04
N TRP A 17 -5.41 6.42 -19.01
CA TRP A 17 -5.98 7.63 -18.43
C TRP A 17 -5.60 8.87 -19.24
N ASP A 18 -6.46 9.88 -19.17
CA ASP A 18 -6.18 11.22 -19.69
C ASP A 18 -6.04 12.21 -18.52
N GLY A 19 -5.46 13.38 -18.77
CA GLY A 19 -5.29 14.43 -17.75
C GLY A 19 -4.27 14.09 -16.66
N GLY A 20 -3.30 13.20 -16.94
CA GLY A 20 -2.23 12.82 -16.01
C GLY A 20 -1.41 14.01 -15.52
N ASP A 21 -0.97 14.86 -16.46
CA ASP A 21 -0.14 16.05 -16.19
C ASP A 21 -0.83 17.11 -15.32
N PHE A 22 -2.16 17.04 -15.20
CA PHE A 22 -2.98 17.96 -14.41
C PHE A 22 -3.30 17.41 -13.01
N GLY A 23 -2.54 16.41 -12.54
CA GLY A 23 -2.73 15.78 -11.24
C GLY A 23 -3.59 14.51 -11.30
N ASN A 24 -3.39 13.67 -12.33
CA ASN A 24 -4.11 12.41 -12.51
C ASN A 24 -5.64 12.59 -12.57
N VAL A 25 -6.11 13.64 -13.27
CA VAL A 25 -7.53 14.04 -13.30
C VAL A 25 -8.41 12.90 -13.80
N GLY A 26 -8.12 12.29 -14.96
CA GLY A 26 -8.98 11.25 -15.53
C GLY A 26 -9.10 10.01 -14.64
N ALA A 27 -8.00 9.58 -14.02
CA ALA A 27 -8.03 8.48 -13.05
C ALA A 27 -8.83 8.87 -11.80
N THR A 28 -8.65 10.08 -11.29
CA THR A 28 -9.31 10.55 -10.07
C THR A 28 -10.82 10.70 -10.26
N GLU A 29 -11.28 11.31 -11.35
CA GLU A 29 -12.71 11.41 -11.71
C GLU A 29 -13.37 10.04 -11.83
N TRP A 30 -12.66 9.06 -12.41
CA TRP A 30 -13.15 7.69 -12.46
C TRP A 30 -13.27 7.08 -11.06
N LEU A 31 -12.28 7.29 -10.19
CA LEU A 31 -12.34 6.82 -8.80
C LEU A 31 -13.49 7.45 -8.01
N GLU A 32 -13.76 8.74 -8.20
CA GLU A 32 -14.88 9.46 -7.57
C GLU A 32 -16.22 8.81 -7.90
N GLY A 33 -16.39 8.33 -9.15
CA GLY A 33 -17.58 7.59 -9.57
C GLY A 33 -17.79 6.23 -8.87
N TYR A 34 -16.74 5.64 -8.27
CA TYR A 34 -16.76 4.31 -7.66
C TYR A 34 -16.32 4.28 -6.18
N LEU A 35 -16.30 5.44 -5.52
CA LEU A 35 -15.70 5.64 -4.20
C LEU A 35 -16.04 4.55 -3.15
N SER A 36 -17.29 4.12 -3.07
CA SER A 36 -17.76 3.14 -2.08
C SER A 36 -17.70 1.68 -2.53
N MET A 37 -17.35 1.41 -3.79
CA MET A 37 -17.48 0.09 -4.39
C MET A 37 -16.19 -0.48 -4.97
N LEU A 38 -15.20 0.37 -5.27
CA LEU A 38 -14.02 -0.08 -6.00
C LEU A 38 -13.22 -1.13 -5.22
N HIS A 39 -12.99 -0.91 -3.93
CA HIS A 39 -12.28 -1.85 -3.05
C HIS A 39 -12.93 -3.24 -2.95
N LEU A 40 -14.22 -3.37 -3.29
CA LEU A 40 -14.93 -4.66 -3.33
C LEU A 40 -14.63 -5.47 -4.59
N LYS A 41 -14.00 -4.85 -5.61
CA LYS A 41 -13.79 -5.43 -6.93
C LYS A 41 -12.32 -5.38 -7.37
N ALA A 42 -11.64 -4.27 -7.16
CA ALA A 42 -10.25 -4.07 -7.54
C ALA A 42 -9.33 -4.69 -6.49
N VAL A 43 -8.57 -5.69 -6.90
CA VAL A 43 -7.58 -6.38 -6.07
C VAL A 43 -6.33 -5.54 -5.88
N ALA A 44 -5.81 -4.99 -6.98
CA ALA A 44 -4.64 -4.12 -7.00
C ALA A 44 -4.65 -3.26 -8.26
N TYR A 45 -3.91 -2.15 -8.22
CA TYR A 45 -3.67 -1.25 -9.34
C TYR A 45 -2.17 -1.10 -9.61
N PHE A 46 -1.78 -1.13 -10.89
CA PHE A 46 -0.40 -0.90 -11.31
C PHE A 46 -0.36 0.31 -12.25
N SER A 47 0.37 1.36 -11.85
CA SER A 47 0.74 2.44 -12.75
C SER A 47 2.07 2.10 -13.45
N LEU A 48 2.08 2.36 -14.76
CA LEU A 48 3.27 2.29 -15.61
C LEU A 48 3.76 3.67 -16.03
N ASP A 49 3.28 4.73 -15.35
CA ASP A 49 3.73 6.09 -15.59
C ASP A 49 5.23 6.18 -15.34
N GLN A 50 5.93 6.79 -16.30
CA GLN A 50 7.37 6.92 -16.22
C GLN A 50 8.11 5.58 -16.01
N GLY A 51 7.56 4.45 -16.46
CA GLY A 51 8.10 3.14 -16.14
C GLY A 51 9.57 2.91 -16.56
N ILE A 52 10.03 3.63 -17.58
CA ILE A 52 11.40 3.57 -18.08
C ILE A 52 11.99 4.98 -18.09
N MET A 53 12.72 5.31 -17.03
CA MET A 53 13.52 6.55 -16.89
C MET A 53 15.03 6.24 -16.76
N GLY A 54 15.39 4.99 -17.03
CA GLY A 54 16.71 4.40 -16.87
C GLY A 54 16.63 2.88 -16.97
N ASP A 55 17.74 2.17 -16.72
CA ASP A 55 17.80 0.70 -16.85
C ASP A 55 18.60 -0.03 -15.74
N ASP A 56 19.00 0.65 -14.65
CA ASP A 56 19.86 0.04 -13.62
C ASP A 56 19.19 -0.13 -12.25
N VAL A 57 18.35 0.80 -11.82
CA VAL A 57 17.75 0.77 -10.48
C VAL A 57 16.25 0.69 -10.61
N LEU A 58 15.65 -0.39 -10.11
CA LEU A 58 14.21 -0.50 -9.97
C LEU A 58 13.76 0.21 -8.69
N SER A 59 12.72 1.04 -8.80
CA SER A 59 11.95 1.56 -7.67
C SER A 59 10.49 1.12 -7.82
N ALA A 60 9.88 0.67 -6.72
CA ALA A 60 8.47 0.35 -6.63
C ALA A 60 7.82 1.27 -5.59
N PHE A 61 7.06 2.26 -6.03
CA PHE A 61 6.29 3.13 -5.13
C PHE A 61 4.98 2.43 -4.81
N SER A 62 4.83 1.94 -3.58
CA SER A 62 3.72 1.05 -3.21
C SER A 62 3.41 1.13 -1.72
N ASN A 63 2.22 0.65 -1.35
CA ASN A 63 1.95 0.24 0.02
C ASN A 63 2.61 -1.12 0.33
N PRO A 64 2.81 -1.46 1.62
CA PRO A 64 3.51 -2.67 2.02
C PRO A 64 2.70 -3.97 1.83
N LEU A 65 1.42 -3.94 1.43
CA LEU A 65 0.66 -5.17 1.17
C LEU A 65 1.21 -5.93 -0.04
N LEU A 66 1.78 -5.24 -1.02
CA LEU A 66 2.27 -5.82 -2.28
C LEU A 66 3.74 -6.28 -2.21
N VAL A 67 4.37 -6.27 -1.04
CA VAL A 67 5.80 -6.61 -0.89
C VAL A 67 6.12 -8.05 -1.30
N ASP A 68 5.31 -9.03 -0.87
CA ASP A 68 5.53 -10.44 -1.21
C ASP A 68 5.33 -10.69 -2.70
N LEU A 69 4.37 -9.99 -3.30
CA LEU A 69 4.11 -10.05 -4.74
C LEU A 69 5.32 -9.51 -5.53
N LEU A 70 5.87 -8.37 -5.10
CA LEU A 70 7.06 -7.79 -5.72
C LEU A 70 8.27 -8.71 -5.56
N ASP A 71 8.55 -9.17 -4.34
CA ASP A 71 9.67 -10.06 -4.02
C ASP A 71 9.64 -11.32 -4.89
N ALA A 72 8.47 -11.95 -5.00
CA ALA A 72 8.29 -13.14 -5.83
C ALA A 72 8.54 -12.87 -7.33
N ALA A 73 8.23 -11.66 -7.82
CA ALA A 73 8.41 -11.31 -9.22
C ALA A 73 9.86 -10.91 -9.56
N ILE A 74 10.53 -10.11 -8.73
CA ILE A 74 11.90 -9.65 -8.98
C ILE A 74 12.95 -10.77 -8.93
N ILE A 75 12.62 -11.89 -8.28
CA ILE A 75 13.46 -13.10 -8.27
C ILE A 75 13.41 -13.82 -9.62
N GLN A 76 12.30 -13.74 -10.35
CA GLN A 76 12.10 -14.46 -11.62
C GLN A 76 12.54 -13.66 -12.84
N VAL A 77 12.50 -12.33 -12.76
CA VAL A 77 12.74 -11.45 -13.91
C VAL A 77 14.20 -11.05 -14.03
N GLU A 78 14.74 -11.18 -15.24
CA GLU A 78 16.11 -10.79 -15.58
C GLU A 78 16.26 -9.26 -15.57
N HIS A 79 17.41 -8.81 -15.05
CA HIS A 79 17.76 -7.40 -14.96
C HIS A 79 18.13 -6.85 -16.35
N PRO A 80 17.53 -5.74 -16.82
CA PRO A 80 17.63 -5.32 -18.22
C PRO A 80 19.04 -4.93 -18.68
N ARG A 81 19.89 -4.47 -17.76
CA ARG A 81 21.30 -4.12 -18.03
C ARG A 81 22.31 -5.23 -17.75
N ARG A 82 21.94 -6.24 -16.95
CA ARG A 82 22.90 -7.19 -16.34
C ARG A 82 22.50 -8.60 -16.71
N ALA A 83 22.98 -9.05 -17.87
CA ALA A 83 22.67 -10.37 -18.39
C ALA A 83 23.04 -11.47 -17.37
N GLY A 84 22.16 -12.45 -17.19
CA GLY A 84 22.32 -13.54 -16.24
C GLY A 84 22.09 -13.17 -14.78
N HIS A 85 21.68 -11.94 -14.48
CA HIS A 85 21.32 -11.48 -13.14
C HIS A 85 19.84 -11.14 -13.07
N THR A 86 19.19 -11.51 -11.98
CA THR A 86 17.80 -11.11 -11.71
C THR A 86 17.74 -9.69 -11.15
N ILE A 87 16.58 -9.06 -11.23
CA ILE A 87 16.34 -7.76 -10.57
C ILE A 87 16.65 -7.87 -9.07
N PHE A 88 16.29 -8.99 -8.44
CA PHE A 88 16.59 -9.28 -7.03
C PHE A 88 18.09 -9.23 -6.73
N SER A 89 18.93 -9.86 -7.56
CA SER A 89 20.38 -9.91 -7.32
C SER A 89 21.06 -8.52 -7.33
N ARG A 90 20.48 -7.55 -8.04
CA ARG A 90 20.87 -6.13 -7.99
C ARG A 90 20.49 -5.51 -6.65
N ALA A 91 19.26 -5.77 -6.19
CA ALA A 91 18.71 -5.26 -4.94
C ALA A 91 19.48 -5.76 -3.72
N GLU A 92 19.83 -7.05 -3.69
CA GLU A 92 20.61 -7.66 -2.60
C GLU A 92 21.95 -6.94 -2.38
N ARG A 93 22.66 -6.61 -3.47
CA ARG A 93 23.93 -5.87 -3.39
C ARG A 93 23.76 -4.47 -2.81
N GLU A 94 22.58 -3.90 -2.90
CA GLU A 94 22.26 -2.61 -2.29
C GLU A 94 21.70 -2.74 -0.88
N GLY A 95 21.46 -3.95 -0.35
CA GLY A 95 20.94 -4.15 1.00
C GLY A 95 19.55 -4.75 1.06
N GLY A 96 18.98 -5.20 -0.06
CA GLY A 96 17.76 -6.01 -0.14
C GLY A 96 16.58 -5.34 -0.84
N SER A 97 15.52 -6.12 -1.07
CA SER A 97 14.30 -5.68 -1.78
C SER A 97 13.56 -4.54 -1.09
N TRP A 98 13.71 -4.37 0.23
CA TRP A 98 13.14 -3.24 0.96
C TRP A 98 13.63 -1.87 0.45
N ARG A 99 14.79 -1.78 -0.22
CA ARG A 99 15.27 -0.54 -0.85
C ARG A 99 14.59 -0.23 -2.18
N ILE A 100 14.01 -1.24 -2.84
CA ILE A 100 13.19 -1.05 -4.03
C ILE A 100 11.86 -0.42 -3.64
N MET A 101 11.25 -0.90 -2.55
CA MET A 101 9.98 -0.36 -2.08
C MET A 101 10.13 1.03 -1.49
N LYS A 102 9.35 1.96 -2.03
CA LYS A 102 9.26 3.35 -1.58
C LYS A 102 7.81 3.70 -1.26
N PRO A 103 7.56 4.62 -0.32
CA PRO A 103 6.20 5.12 -0.09
C PRO A 103 5.63 5.76 -1.36
N LEU A 104 4.35 5.55 -1.63
CA LEU A 104 3.63 6.30 -2.65
C LEU A 104 3.67 7.81 -2.35
N TYR A 105 3.78 8.62 -3.41
CA TYR A 105 3.81 10.07 -3.32
C TYR A 105 2.67 10.68 -4.16
N LEU A 106 2.26 11.91 -3.83
CA LEU A 106 1.03 12.52 -4.37
C LEU A 106 0.91 12.47 -5.91
N ASN A 107 2.02 12.71 -6.62
CA ASN A 107 2.03 12.77 -8.08
C ASN A 107 2.23 11.41 -8.75
N SER A 108 2.23 10.31 -7.99
CA SER A 108 2.25 8.96 -8.56
C SER A 108 0.87 8.62 -9.13
N GLY A 109 0.82 7.98 -10.29
CA GLY A 109 -0.44 7.50 -10.88
C GLY A 109 -1.14 6.44 -10.03
N ALA A 110 -0.43 5.83 -9.08
CA ALA A 110 -0.97 4.85 -8.13
C ALA A 110 -1.47 5.47 -6.82
N TYR A 111 -1.17 6.74 -6.53
CA TYR A 111 -1.43 7.35 -5.21
C TYR A 111 -2.92 7.37 -4.86
N SER A 112 -3.77 7.89 -5.77
CA SER A 112 -5.21 8.02 -5.52
C SER A 112 -5.89 6.65 -5.32
N PHE A 113 -5.41 5.59 -5.96
CA PHE A 113 -5.96 4.24 -5.77
C PHE A 113 -5.81 3.75 -4.33
N SER A 114 -4.65 3.99 -3.70
CA SER A 114 -4.43 3.65 -2.28
C SER A 114 -5.02 4.70 -1.34
N ALA A 115 -4.59 5.96 -1.47
CA ALA A 115 -4.87 7.00 -0.49
C ALA A 115 -6.33 7.47 -0.47
N PHE A 116 -7.03 7.39 -1.61
CA PHE A 116 -8.43 7.81 -1.76
C PHE A 116 -9.39 6.62 -1.84
N ALA A 117 -9.09 5.62 -2.70
CA ALA A 117 -10.01 4.51 -2.96
C ALA A 117 -9.79 3.27 -2.07
N GLY A 118 -8.66 3.18 -1.34
CA GLY A 118 -8.38 2.05 -0.46
C GLY A 118 -8.15 0.75 -1.23
N VAL A 119 -7.51 0.84 -2.40
CA VAL A 119 -7.12 -0.29 -3.25
C VAL A 119 -5.59 -0.40 -3.23
N PRO A 120 -5.02 -1.60 -3.03
CA PRO A 120 -3.58 -1.77 -3.09
C PRO A 120 -3.01 -1.28 -4.41
N ALA A 121 -1.96 -0.45 -4.40
CA ALA A 121 -1.48 0.18 -5.62
C ALA A 121 0.05 0.29 -5.67
N MET A 122 0.59 0.17 -6.88
CA MET A 122 2.03 0.21 -7.14
C MET A 122 2.34 0.99 -8.41
N GLU A 123 3.36 1.84 -8.38
CA GLU A 123 4.01 2.40 -9.57
C GLU A 123 5.43 1.85 -9.67
N LEU A 124 5.79 1.30 -10.82
CA LEU A 124 7.12 0.73 -11.08
C LEU A 124 7.92 1.64 -11.98
N ARG A 125 9.19 1.86 -11.64
CA ARG A 125 10.10 2.71 -12.41
C ARG A 125 11.51 2.17 -12.42
N PHE A 126 12.08 1.97 -13.61
CA PHE A 126 13.53 1.89 -13.77
C PHE A 126 14.15 3.28 -13.89
N THR A 127 15.24 3.50 -13.17
CA THR A 127 16.01 4.75 -13.16
C THR A 127 17.50 4.48 -13.32
N GLU A 128 18.28 5.52 -13.60
CA GLU A 128 19.73 5.52 -13.50
C GLU A 128 20.21 6.51 -12.43
N GLU A 129 21.52 6.50 -12.13
CA GLU A 129 22.16 7.45 -11.22
C GLU A 129 21.91 8.91 -11.65
N ARG A 130 21.98 9.16 -12.95
CA ARG A 130 21.60 10.45 -13.53
C ARG A 130 20.13 10.41 -13.95
N ALA A 131 19.34 11.31 -13.38
CA ALA A 131 17.93 11.46 -13.75
C ALA A 131 17.76 11.80 -15.24
N TYR A 132 16.73 11.23 -15.86
CA TYR A 132 16.33 11.55 -17.23
C TYR A 132 15.91 13.04 -17.32
N PRO A 133 16.63 13.88 -18.08
CA PRO A 133 16.50 15.34 -17.96
C PRO A 133 15.39 15.93 -18.85
N PHE A 134 14.75 15.12 -19.69
CA PHE A 134 13.87 15.62 -20.75
C PHE A 134 12.38 15.56 -20.41
N VAL A 135 12.00 14.98 -19.26
CA VAL A 135 10.60 14.94 -18.80
C VAL A 135 9.98 16.34 -18.90
N ASN A 136 8.78 16.43 -19.49
CA ASN A 136 8.05 17.69 -19.69
C ASN A 136 8.76 18.71 -20.59
N THR A 137 9.63 18.26 -21.49
CA THR A 137 10.26 19.12 -22.51
C THR A 137 9.98 18.57 -23.91
N PRO A 138 10.10 19.40 -24.97
CA PRO A 138 10.01 18.92 -26.36
C PRO A 138 11.08 17.88 -26.75
N LEU A 139 12.08 17.66 -25.90
CA LEU A 139 13.12 16.65 -26.11
C LEU A 139 12.72 15.26 -25.61
N ASP A 140 11.59 15.13 -24.89
CA ASP A 140 11.01 13.85 -24.47
C ASP A 140 10.48 13.07 -25.66
N THR A 141 11.39 12.34 -26.31
CA THR A 141 11.12 11.62 -27.55
C THR A 141 11.71 10.22 -27.45
N THR A 142 11.08 9.26 -28.14
CA THR A 142 11.54 7.87 -28.16
C THR A 142 13.01 7.76 -28.58
N SER A 143 13.46 8.56 -29.56
CA SER A 143 14.85 8.57 -30.02
C SER A 143 15.82 9.04 -28.93
N ARG A 144 15.48 10.07 -28.15
CA ARG A 144 16.32 10.54 -27.04
C ARG A 144 16.35 9.55 -25.88
N LEU A 145 15.21 8.95 -25.55
CA LEU A 145 15.17 7.90 -24.53
C LEU A 145 16.02 6.68 -24.95
N GLN A 146 15.93 6.26 -26.22
CA GLN A 146 16.76 5.20 -26.80
C GLN A 146 18.26 5.53 -26.69
N GLU A 147 18.64 6.77 -26.98
CA GLU A 147 20.03 7.26 -26.89
C GLU A 147 20.54 7.22 -25.44
N VAL A 148 19.75 7.75 -24.48
CA VAL A 148 20.12 7.77 -23.05
C VAL A 148 20.33 6.36 -22.52
N LEU A 149 19.47 5.41 -22.91
CA LEU A 149 19.57 4.00 -22.49
C LEU A 149 20.63 3.21 -23.28
N GLY A 150 21.42 3.86 -24.14
CA GLY A 150 22.44 3.18 -24.95
C GLY A 150 21.89 2.06 -25.81
N GLY A 151 20.68 2.24 -26.35
CA GLY A 151 20.01 1.27 -27.20
C GLY A 151 19.10 0.25 -26.49
N ARG A 152 19.02 0.27 -25.15
CA ARG A 152 18.38 -0.79 -24.35
C ARG A 152 16.89 -0.55 -24.03
N LEU A 153 16.21 0.40 -24.66
CA LEU A 153 14.78 0.68 -24.41
C LEU A 153 13.91 -0.57 -24.58
N GLY A 154 14.12 -1.34 -25.65
CA GLY A 154 13.33 -2.55 -25.91
C GLY A 154 13.55 -3.65 -24.87
N VAL A 155 14.80 -3.85 -24.42
CA VAL A 155 15.14 -4.83 -23.38
C VAL A 155 14.56 -4.39 -22.03
N THR A 156 14.66 -3.10 -21.71
CA THR A 156 14.11 -2.53 -20.47
C THR A 156 12.60 -2.60 -20.43
N GLY A 157 11.94 -2.27 -21.54
CA GLY A 157 10.49 -2.39 -21.67
C GLY A 157 10.00 -3.84 -21.60
N ARG A 158 10.77 -4.79 -22.14
CA ARG A 158 10.49 -6.21 -21.98
C ARG A 158 10.60 -6.64 -20.51
N SER A 159 11.69 -6.29 -19.83
CA SER A 159 11.89 -6.63 -18.41
C SER A 159 10.80 -6.03 -17.51
N LEU A 160 10.43 -4.75 -17.72
CA LEU A 160 9.31 -4.13 -17.02
C LEU A 160 7.97 -4.84 -17.32
N GLY A 161 7.73 -5.18 -18.58
CA GLY A 161 6.53 -5.91 -19.00
C GLY A 161 6.45 -7.32 -18.40
N GLU A 162 7.57 -8.04 -18.34
CA GLU A 162 7.69 -9.34 -17.67
C GLU A 162 7.43 -9.20 -16.16
N LEU A 163 8.02 -8.19 -15.50
CA LEU A 163 7.80 -7.92 -14.08
C LEU A 163 6.32 -7.68 -13.74
N VAL A 164 5.67 -6.79 -14.48
CA VAL A 164 4.24 -6.50 -14.28
C VAL A 164 3.39 -7.73 -14.65
N GLY A 165 3.75 -8.43 -15.72
CA GLY A 165 3.09 -9.65 -16.17
C GLY A 165 3.12 -10.75 -15.10
N GLU A 166 4.27 -11.03 -14.51
CA GLU A 166 4.44 -11.99 -13.42
C GLU A 166 3.55 -11.66 -12.22
N MET A 167 3.52 -10.39 -11.79
CA MET A 167 2.67 -9.96 -10.67
C MET A 167 1.18 -10.07 -11.00
N VAL A 168 0.77 -9.61 -12.18
CA VAL A 168 -0.63 -9.68 -12.63
C VAL A 168 -1.08 -11.12 -12.78
N LEU A 169 -0.23 -12.02 -13.29
CA LEU A 169 -0.53 -13.44 -13.42
C LEU A 169 -0.78 -14.10 -12.07
N ARG A 170 0.08 -13.83 -11.07
CA ARG A 170 -0.13 -14.32 -9.68
C ARG A 170 -1.45 -13.83 -9.11
N LEU A 171 -1.73 -12.53 -9.19
CA LEU A 171 -3.00 -11.96 -8.72
C LEU A 171 -4.23 -12.52 -9.45
N ALA A 172 -4.09 -12.86 -10.73
CA ALA A 172 -5.19 -13.34 -11.55
C ALA A 172 -5.40 -14.87 -11.49
N HIS A 173 -4.36 -15.64 -11.18
CA HIS A 173 -4.37 -17.10 -11.23
C HIS A 173 -4.36 -17.76 -9.86
N ASP A 174 -3.60 -17.23 -8.89
CA ASP A 174 -3.45 -17.86 -7.59
C ASP A 174 -4.79 -17.88 -6.83
N HIS A 175 -5.09 -19.00 -6.18
CA HIS A 175 -6.34 -19.19 -5.43
C HIS A 175 -6.47 -18.16 -4.30
N ILE A 176 -5.37 -17.85 -3.61
CA ILE A 176 -5.28 -16.81 -2.59
C ILE A 176 -4.47 -15.64 -3.10
N LEU A 177 -4.93 -14.42 -2.80
CA LEU A 177 -4.23 -13.20 -3.12
C LEU A 177 -2.93 -13.09 -2.29
N PRO A 178 -1.75 -12.95 -2.93
CA PRO A 178 -0.45 -12.81 -2.24
C PRO A 178 -0.28 -11.38 -1.69
N LEU A 179 -1.19 -10.94 -0.81
CA LEU A 179 -1.11 -9.67 -0.12
C LEU A 179 -0.72 -9.89 1.35
N ARG A 180 0.30 -9.17 1.80
CA ARG A 180 0.81 -9.26 3.18
C ARG A 180 -0.09 -8.48 4.14
N ILE A 181 -1.07 -9.17 4.74
CA ILE A 181 -2.12 -8.55 5.57
C ILE A 181 -1.64 -8.02 6.91
N ASP A 182 -0.47 -8.44 7.40
CA ASP A 182 0.16 -7.94 8.64
C ASP A 182 1.08 -6.74 8.39
N SER A 183 1.25 -6.30 7.14
CA SER A 183 2.18 -5.24 6.74
C SER A 183 2.03 -3.91 7.49
N TYR A 184 0.83 -3.57 7.95
CA TYR A 184 0.61 -2.35 8.72
C TYR A 184 0.91 -2.46 10.22
N ALA A 185 1.07 -3.68 10.74
CA ALA A 185 1.38 -3.89 12.15
C ALA A 185 2.67 -3.19 12.57
N GLN A 186 3.67 -3.14 11.69
CA GLN A 186 4.95 -2.50 11.97
C GLN A 186 4.84 -0.97 12.10
N ALA A 187 4.08 -0.30 11.22
CA ALA A 187 3.86 1.14 11.29
C ALA A 187 3.15 1.52 12.61
N VAL A 188 2.13 0.73 12.98
CA VAL A 188 1.41 0.93 14.25
C VAL A 188 2.28 0.62 15.46
N LEU A 189 3.17 -0.37 15.37
CA LEU A 189 4.13 -0.71 16.43
C LEU A 189 5.11 0.44 16.68
N GLN A 190 5.64 1.05 15.62
CA GLN A 190 6.54 2.21 15.73
C GLN A 190 5.86 3.38 16.43
N PHE A 191 4.61 3.70 16.07
CA PHE A 191 3.84 4.73 16.74
C PHE A 191 3.51 4.36 18.20
N SER A 192 3.18 3.09 18.47
CA SER A 192 2.95 2.60 19.84
C SER A 192 4.19 2.78 20.72
N ALA A 193 5.39 2.59 20.17
CA ALA A 193 6.65 2.82 20.86
C ALA A 193 6.87 4.32 21.17
N GLN A 194 6.46 5.22 20.28
CA GLN A 194 6.49 6.67 20.54
C GLN A 194 5.52 7.05 21.67
N LEU A 195 4.30 6.54 21.66
CA LEU A 195 3.34 6.75 22.75
C LEU A 195 3.88 6.27 24.11
N ASN A 196 4.53 5.10 24.14
CA ASN A 196 5.14 4.58 25.36
C ASN A 196 6.25 5.49 25.92
N LYS A 197 7.05 6.12 25.05
CA LYS A 197 8.10 7.07 25.46
C LYS A 197 7.52 8.30 26.16
N HIS A 198 6.31 8.73 25.78
CA HIS A 198 5.62 9.89 26.36
C HIS A 198 4.51 9.49 27.36
N SER A 199 4.56 8.26 27.90
CA SER A 199 3.46 7.72 28.71
C SER A 199 3.20 8.50 29.99
N ALA A 200 4.24 9.02 30.66
CA ALA A 200 4.10 9.80 31.88
C ALA A 200 3.44 11.17 31.63
N GLU A 201 3.83 11.84 30.54
CA GLU A 201 3.28 13.13 30.11
C GLU A 201 1.82 12.99 29.67
N LEU A 202 1.49 11.89 28.99
CA LEU A 202 0.12 11.56 28.62
C LEU A 202 -0.73 11.24 29.87
N GLN A 203 -0.21 10.44 30.80
CA GLN A 203 -0.91 10.09 32.04
C GLN A 203 -1.19 11.29 32.93
N SER A 204 -0.23 12.21 33.08
CA SER A 204 -0.45 13.46 33.85
C SER A 204 -1.55 14.35 33.27
N ARG A 205 -1.82 14.20 31.97
CA ARG A 205 -2.94 14.85 31.27
C ARG A 205 -4.21 14.00 31.27
N GLY A 206 -4.23 12.80 31.85
CA GLY A 206 -5.40 11.91 31.80
C GLY A 206 -5.65 11.31 30.41
N LEU A 207 -4.59 11.10 29.63
CA LEU A 207 -4.59 10.36 28.37
C LEU A 207 -3.97 8.99 28.57
N SER A 208 -4.64 7.95 28.08
CA SER A 208 -4.14 6.58 28.12
C SER A 208 -3.94 6.03 26.70
N PRO A 209 -2.72 5.59 26.33
CA PRO A 209 -2.48 4.93 25.05
C PRO A 209 -2.99 3.48 25.02
N GLN A 210 -3.60 2.98 26.11
CA GLN A 210 -3.99 1.57 26.26
C GLN A 210 -4.93 1.08 25.14
N TRP A 211 -5.85 1.92 24.66
CA TRP A 211 -6.74 1.55 23.57
C TRP A 211 -6.00 1.41 22.23
N VAL A 212 -4.97 2.21 21.98
CA VAL A 212 -4.11 2.02 20.79
C VAL A 212 -3.37 0.68 20.86
N PHE A 213 -2.84 0.33 22.04
CA PHE A 213 -2.14 -0.94 22.23
C PHE A 213 -3.06 -2.15 22.09
N SER A 214 -4.28 -2.04 22.61
CA SER A 214 -5.34 -3.03 22.45
C SER A 214 -5.70 -3.21 20.97
N ALA A 215 -6.05 -2.13 20.26
CA ALA A 215 -6.42 -2.17 18.84
C ALA A 215 -5.29 -2.72 17.95
N ARG A 216 -4.03 -2.36 18.25
CA ARG A 216 -2.85 -2.95 17.59
C ARG A 216 -2.79 -4.46 17.82
N GLY A 217 -2.94 -4.89 19.07
CA GLY A 217 -2.92 -6.30 19.44
C GLY A 217 -4.04 -7.09 18.73
N ASP A 218 -5.24 -6.51 18.65
CA ASP A 218 -6.36 -7.09 17.91
C ASP A 218 -6.06 -7.21 16.42
N TYR A 219 -5.50 -6.17 15.79
CA TYR A 219 -5.12 -6.21 14.38
C TYR A 219 -4.07 -7.31 14.10
N SER A 220 -2.99 -7.36 14.89
CA SER A 220 -1.95 -8.40 14.74
C SER A 220 -2.53 -9.81 14.91
N ARG A 221 -3.36 -10.04 15.95
CA ARG A 221 -4.01 -11.34 16.15
C ARG A 221 -4.98 -11.68 15.03
N ALA A 222 -5.75 -10.72 14.52
CA ALA A 222 -6.70 -10.93 13.44
C ALA A 222 -5.99 -11.32 12.14
N ALA A 223 -4.89 -10.64 11.81
CA ALA A 223 -4.04 -10.97 10.67
C ALA A 223 -3.43 -12.38 10.80
N GLU A 224 -2.79 -12.69 11.93
CA GLU A 224 -2.22 -14.02 12.19
C GLU A 224 -3.27 -15.13 12.16
N THR A 225 -4.47 -14.87 12.69
CA THR A 225 -5.56 -15.86 12.72
C THR A 225 -6.10 -16.11 11.31
N LEU A 226 -6.23 -15.07 10.49
CA LEU A 226 -6.58 -15.22 9.08
C LEU A 226 -5.51 -16.01 8.32
N GLN A 227 -4.22 -15.68 8.52
CA GLN A 227 -3.13 -16.40 7.87
C GLN A 227 -3.12 -17.88 8.26
N ARG A 228 -3.19 -18.19 9.56
CA ARG A 228 -3.29 -19.57 10.05
C ARG A 228 -4.53 -20.30 9.50
N ALA A 229 -5.66 -19.62 9.34
CA ALA A 229 -6.86 -20.22 8.76
C ALA A 229 -6.66 -20.57 7.27
N ILE A 230 -6.02 -19.67 6.50
CA ILE A 230 -5.65 -19.91 5.10
C ILE A 230 -4.74 -21.12 4.98
N ASP A 231 -3.68 -21.19 5.80
CA ASP A 231 -2.67 -22.27 5.74
C ASP A 231 -3.26 -23.65 6.06
N ASN A 232 -4.34 -23.71 6.85
CA ASN A 232 -4.99 -24.95 7.28
C ASN A 232 -6.27 -25.30 6.49
N SER A 233 -6.56 -24.59 5.40
CA SER A 233 -7.78 -24.78 4.60
C SER A 233 -7.49 -25.42 3.24
N ASP A 234 -8.49 -26.10 2.67
CA ASP A 234 -8.43 -26.51 1.26
C ASP A 234 -8.72 -25.30 0.35
N LEU A 235 -7.67 -24.79 -0.29
CA LEU A 235 -7.74 -23.63 -1.17
C LEU A 235 -8.22 -23.96 -2.59
N HIS A 236 -8.40 -25.25 -2.92
CA HIS A 236 -9.02 -25.65 -4.19
C HIS A 236 -10.53 -25.46 -4.17
N ASP A 237 -11.14 -25.39 -2.97
CA ASP A 237 -12.54 -25.01 -2.83
C ASP A 237 -12.74 -23.52 -3.17
N PRO A 238 -13.45 -23.17 -4.26
CA PRO A 238 -13.60 -21.78 -4.67
C PRO A 238 -14.35 -20.93 -3.65
N THR A 239 -15.27 -21.52 -2.87
CA THR A 239 -16.00 -20.80 -1.82
C THR A 239 -15.09 -20.38 -0.67
N THR A 240 -14.25 -21.29 -0.20
CA THR A 240 -13.26 -21.04 0.86
C THR A 240 -12.22 -20.01 0.41
N ALA A 241 -11.65 -20.17 -0.79
CA ALA A 241 -10.70 -19.21 -1.34
C ALA A 241 -11.33 -17.82 -1.50
N ARG A 242 -12.58 -17.73 -2.00
CA ARG A 242 -13.30 -16.46 -2.12
C ARG A 242 -13.57 -15.80 -0.77
N PHE A 243 -13.92 -16.58 0.25
CA PHE A 243 -14.13 -16.07 1.61
C PHE A 243 -12.88 -15.39 2.16
N TYR A 244 -11.70 -16.02 2.05
CA TYR A 244 -10.45 -15.43 2.50
C TYR A 244 -10.03 -14.22 1.65
N ASN A 245 -10.11 -14.32 0.33
CA ASN A 245 -9.77 -13.19 -0.55
C ASN A 245 -10.62 -11.95 -0.27
N THR A 246 -11.90 -12.12 0.07
CA THR A 246 -12.77 -11.01 0.45
C THR A 246 -12.28 -10.30 1.71
N ARG A 247 -11.75 -11.05 2.69
CA ARG A 247 -11.16 -10.48 3.92
C ARG A 247 -9.82 -9.81 3.64
N ILE A 248 -8.98 -10.41 2.80
CA ILE A 248 -7.70 -9.82 2.36
C ILE A 248 -7.92 -8.48 1.65
N MET A 249 -8.86 -8.41 0.70
CA MET A 249 -9.15 -7.18 -0.06
C MET A 249 -9.67 -6.02 0.79
N ARG A 250 -10.20 -6.31 1.99
CA ARG A 250 -10.69 -5.26 2.90
C ARG A 250 -9.56 -4.52 3.61
N VAL A 251 -8.37 -5.11 3.75
CA VAL A 251 -7.31 -4.55 4.60
C VAL A 251 -7.00 -3.10 4.23
N GLU A 252 -6.65 -2.82 2.97
CA GLU A 252 -6.31 -1.46 2.51
C GLU A 252 -7.45 -0.46 2.75
N TYR A 253 -8.69 -0.85 2.43
CA TYR A 253 -9.86 0.03 2.56
C TYR A 253 -10.18 0.40 4.01
N TYR A 254 -10.04 -0.53 4.95
CA TYR A 254 -10.35 -0.24 6.35
C TYR A 254 -9.26 0.62 7.05
N PHE A 255 -8.13 0.88 6.39
CA PHE A 255 -7.20 1.93 6.81
C PHE A 255 -7.57 3.32 6.28
N LEU A 256 -8.66 3.48 5.51
CA LEU A 256 -9.25 4.79 5.24
C LEU A 256 -10.03 5.28 6.47
N SER A 257 -9.69 6.46 6.98
CA SER A 257 -10.44 7.10 8.05
C SER A 257 -11.90 7.32 7.64
N GLN A 258 -12.81 6.80 8.45
CA GLN A 258 -14.26 7.00 8.29
C GLN A 258 -14.75 8.29 8.99
N TYR A 259 -13.85 9.05 9.60
CA TYR A 259 -14.15 10.21 10.44
C TYR A 259 -13.84 11.55 9.76
N VAL A 260 -13.43 11.51 8.50
CA VAL A 260 -13.13 12.70 7.68
C VAL A 260 -13.96 12.65 6.40
N SER A 261 -14.42 13.83 5.96
CA SER A 261 -15.16 13.97 4.71
C SER A 261 -14.23 13.68 3.53
N VAL A 262 -14.70 12.88 2.57
CA VAL A 262 -13.98 12.65 1.31
C VAL A 262 -13.86 13.92 0.46
N VAL A 263 -14.81 14.85 0.61
CA VAL A 263 -14.84 16.11 -0.14
C VAL A 263 -13.79 17.08 0.39
N GLU A 264 -13.62 17.15 1.71
CA GLU A 264 -12.65 18.05 2.35
C GLU A 264 -11.25 17.44 2.40
N THR A 265 -11.20 16.13 2.66
CA THR A 265 -9.97 15.37 2.87
C THR A 265 -10.02 14.08 2.04
N PRO A 266 -9.77 14.16 0.72
CA PRO A 266 -9.90 13.00 -0.18
C PRO A 266 -8.92 11.87 0.18
N PHE A 267 -7.70 12.20 0.60
CA PHE A 267 -6.66 11.21 0.93
C PHE A 267 -6.80 10.69 2.36
N ARG A 268 -7.84 9.89 2.57
CA ARG A 268 -8.31 9.43 3.90
C ARG A 268 -7.48 8.33 4.54
N HIS A 269 -6.55 7.71 3.80
CA HIS A 269 -5.74 6.62 4.34
C HIS A 269 -4.90 7.09 5.55
N VAL A 270 -5.02 6.43 6.70
CA VAL A 270 -4.37 6.90 7.94
C VAL A 270 -2.84 6.75 7.91
N ILE A 271 -2.30 5.83 7.11
CA ILE A 271 -0.84 5.66 6.96
C ILE A 271 -0.27 6.41 5.74
N HIS A 272 -0.91 6.36 4.57
CA HIS A 272 -0.39 6.90 3.31
C HIS A 272 -1.10 8.18 2.83
N GLY A 273 -2.18 8.58 3.50
CA GLY A 273 -2.97 9.73 3.12
C GLY A 273 -2.33 11.05 3.54
N ARG A 274 -3.13 12.11 3.54
CA ARG A 274 -2.70 13.47 3.89
C ARG A 274 -3.76 14.17 4.70
N GLY A 275 -3.35 14.75 5.82
CA GLY A 275 -4.22 15.52 6.71
C GLY A 275 -4.08 15.12 8.17
N ASP A 276 -4.91 15.75 9.00
CA ASP A 276 -4.89 15.62 10.46
C ASP A 276 -5.19 14.21 10.99
N HIS A 277 -5.86 13.37 10.22
CA HIS A 277 -6.20 11.99 10.58
C HIS A 277 -5.05 11.00 10.38
N THR A 278 -3.93 11.44 9.82
CA THR A 278 -2.81 10.56 9.48
C THR A 278 -1.94 10.24 10.70
N LEU A 279 -1.29 9.08 10.66
CA LEU A 279 -0.36 8.61 11.68
C LEU A 279 0.87 9.52 11.78
N SER A 280 1.33 10.07 10.66
CA SER A 280 2.42 11.07 10.64
C SER A 280 2.00 12.36 11.35
N ALA A 281 0.83 12.90 11.05
CA ALA A 281 0.33 14.11 11.73
C ALA A 281 0.12 13.87 13.24
N LEU A 282 -0.33 12.67 13.62
CA LEU A 282 -0.47 12.29 15.03
C LEU A 282 0.89 12.16 15.73
N ALA A 283 1.91 11.60 15.07
CA ALA A 283 3.27 11.50 15.60
C ALA A 283 3.94 12.87 15.74
N GLU A 284 3.77 13.76 14.75
CA GLU A 284 4.24 15.15 14.80
C GLU A 284 3.58 15.90 15.97
N HIS A 285 2.27 15.76 16.15
CA HIS A 285 1.56 16.36 17.27
C HIS A 285 2.02 15.80 18.62
N LEU A 286 2.28 14.48 18.71
CA LEU A 286 2.83 13.87 19.93
C LEU A 286 4.20 14.46 20.29
N ALA A 287 5.07 14.71 19.30
CA ALA A 287 6.40 15.25 19.53
C ALA A 287 6.38 16.65 20.18
N LEU A 288 5.33 17.44 19.93
CA LEU A 288 5.14 18.77 20.55
C LEU A 288 5.07 18.70 22.08
N LEU A 289 4.69 17.56 22.68
CA LEU A 289 4.75 17.39 24.14
C LEU A 289 6.12 17.72 24.74
N THR A 290 7.19 17.49 23.96
CA THR A 290 8.58 17.74 24.39
C THR A 290 9.25 18.86 23.62
N SER A 291 8.99 19.00 22.32
CA SER A 291 9.69 19.99 21.49
C SER A 291 9.12 21.40 21.62
N ASP A 292 7.80 21.53 21.81
CA ASP A 292 7.10 22.81 21.90
C ASP A 292 5.77 22.65 22.66
N PRO A 293 5.82 22.53 24.01
CA PRO A 293 4.64 22.21 24.82
C PRO A 293 3.54 23.29 24.78
N GLU A 294 3.87 24.53 24.41
CA GLU A 294 2.90 25.63 24.32
C GLU A 294 1.95 25.44 23.12
N HIS A 295 2.42 24.81 22.05
CA HIS A 295 1.64 24.53 20.84
C HIS A 295 0.98 23.14 20.84
N PHE A 296 1.11 22.37 21.92
CA PHE A 296 0.42 21.09 22.06
C PHE A 296 -1.07 21.31 22.36
N ASP A 297 -1.92 21.14 21.35
CA ASP A 297 -3.38 21.18 21.52
C ASP A 297 -3.90 19.81 22.00
N GLU A 298 -4.04 19.68 23.32
CA GLU A 298 -4.51 18.45 23.94
C GLU A 298 -5.85 17.98 23.35
N LYS A 299 -6.85 18.87 23.17
CA LYS A 299 -8.18 18.47 22.68
C LYS A 299 -8.10 17.90 21.27
N ARG A 300 -7.31 18.51 20.40
CA ARG A 300 -7.07 18.01 19.03
C ARG A 300 -6.33 16.67 19.08
N PHE A 301 -5.29 16.53 19.91
CA PHE A 301 -4.55 15.28 20.05
C PHE A 301 -5.44 14.13 20.52
N ARG A 302 -6.30 14.36 21.54
CA ARG A 302 -7.27 13.36 22.02
C ARG A 302 -8.15 12.84 20.90
N ARG A 303 -8.67 13.74 20.06
CA ARG A 303 -9.54 13.40 18.94
C ARG A 303 -8.80 12.60 17.86
N GLN A 304 -7.59 13.02 17.49
CA GLN A 304 -6.77 12.28 16.52
C GLN A 304 -6.45 10.87 17.02
N LEU A 305 -6.06 10.74 18.29
CA LEU A 305 -5.77 9.45 18.91
C LEU A 305 -7.00 8.53 18.93
N ALA A 306 -8.17 9.06 19.29
CA ALA A 306 -9.42 8.31 19.30
C ALA A 306 -9.82 7.82 17.90
N PHE A 307 -9.81 8.71 16.89
CA PHE A 307 -10.17 8.35 15.51
C PHE A 307 -9.19 7.35 14.89
N PHE A 308 -7.88 7.51 15.15
CA PHE A 308 -6.90 6.53 14.72
C PHE A 308 -7.13 5.17 15.38
N THR A 309 -7.39 5.15 16.69
CA THR A 309 -7.67 3.92 17.45
C THR A 309 -8.89 3.19 16.91
N TRP A 310 -10.00 3.90 16.67
CA TRP A 310 -11.19 3.28 16.10
C TRP A 310 -11.03 2.83 14.66
N THR A 311 -10.23 3.56 13.85
CA THR A 311 -9.90 3.12 12.49
C THR A 311 -9.12 1.80 12.52
N LEU A 312 -8.10 1.71 13.38
CA LEU A 312 -7.31 0.50 13.58
C LEU A 312 -8.15 -0.67 14.10
N GLN A 313 -9.02 -0.41 15.08
CA GLN A 313 -9.96 -1.44 15.58
C GLN A 313 -10.93 -1.89 14.48
N GLY A 314 -11.43 -0.95 13.66
CA GLY A 314 -12.26 -1.27 12.50
C GLY A 314 -11.55 -2.18 11.51
N ALA A 315 -10.27 -1.92 11.22
CA ALA A 315 -9.43 -2.78 10.39
C ALA A 315 -9.22 -4.17 11.01
N ALA A 316 -8.97 -4.25 12.32
CA ALA A 316 -8.89 -5.52 13.02
C ALA A 316 -10.20 -6.33 12.92
N ASN A 317 -11.33 -5.68 13.15
CA ASN A 317 -12.65 -6.30 13.10
C ASN A 317 -13.04 -6.74 11.68
N ALA A 318 -12.63 -5.98 10.65
CA ALA A 318 -12.85 -6.35 9.25
C ALA A 318 -12.02 -7.56 8.81
N LEU A 319 -10.86 -7.74 9.46
CA LEU A 319 -10.04 -8.93 9.30
C LEU A 319 -10.60 -10.12 10.06
N THR A 320 -11.20 -9.95 11.24
CA THR A 320 -11.90 -11.04 11.94
C THR A 320 -13.08 -11.53 11.11
N GLY A 321 -13.34 -12.85 11.13
CA GLY A 321 -14.38 -13.48 10.32
C GLY A 321 -15.79 -13.17 10.83
N ASP A 322 -16.50 -14.21 11.29
CA ASP A 322 -17.84 -14.02 11.85
C ASP A 322 -17.83 -13.11 13.08
N VAL A 323 -18.88 -12.29 13.21
CA VAL A 323 -19.11 -11.37 14.34
C VAL A 323 -19.03 -12.09 15.70
N TRP A 324 -19.33 -13.39 15.73
CA TRP A 324 -19.30 -14.25 16.91
C TRP A 324 -17.90 -14.65 17.39
N SER A 325 -16.88 -14.44 16.55
CA SER A 325 -15.46 -14.71 16.87
C SER A 325 -14.78 -13.58 17.65
N ILE A 326 -15.48 -12.47 17.88
CA ILE A 326 -14.96 -11.30 18.61
C ILE A 326 -14.99 -11.60 20.12
N HIS A 327 -13.81 -11.75 20.73
CA HIS A 327 -13.69 -11.93 22.17
C HIS A 327 -13.91 -10.61 22.92
N ASN A 328 -15.12 -10.40 23.43
CA ASN A 328 -15.43 -9.31 24.36
C ASN A 328 -14.97 -9.67 25.78
N THR A 329 -13.70 -9.43 26.12
CA THR A 329 -13.18 -9.53 27.50
C THR A 329 -12.88 -8.16 28.10
N TYR A 330 -13.78 -7.19 27.91
CA TYR A 330 -13.80 -5.97 28.72
C TYR A 330 -14.97 -6.02 29.70
N THR A 331 -14.75 -6.68 30.83
CA THR A 331 -15.58 -6.51 32.03
C THR A 331 -15.38 -5.10 32.55
N PHE A 332 -16.39 -4.25 32.41
CA PHE A 332 -16.51 -3.01 33.18
C PHE A 332 -16.68 -3.39 34.64
N THR A 333 -15.64 -3.18 35.46
CA THR A 333 -15.83 -3.06 36.91
C THR A 333 -16.37 -1.66 37.16
N HIS A 334 -17.64 -1.61 37.61
CA HIS A 334 -18.32 -0.42 38.09
C HIS A 334 -17.64 0.19 39.31
#